data_AF-A0A7Z1TPE5-F1
#
_entry.id   AF-A0A7Z1TPE5-F1
#
_cell.length_a   1.000
_cell.length_b   1.000
_cell.length_c   1.000
_cell.angle_alpha   90.00
_cell.angle_beta   90.00
_cell.angle_gamma   90.00
#
_symmetry.space_group_name_H-M   'P 1'
#
loop_
_entity.id
_entity.type
_entity.pdbx_description
1 polymer ?
#
loop_
_entity_poly.entity_id
_entity_poly.type
_entity_poly.pdbx_seq_one_letter_code
_entity_poly.pdbx_strand_id
1 'polypeptide(L)'
;KKRIIFMNENADVRSNVGCVNGGDQPVTVSIKLFSAQGEALETKTMNLPPFSNNQITRVFRNYMPVSAGYVDVWTNTPGASIYCYGSVLDNSTSDPTTVLPQ
;
A
#
# COMPACT_ATOMS: atom_id res chain seq x y z
N LYS A 1 -9.80 5.36 7.74
CA LYS A 1 -8.81 4.24 7.64
C LYS A 1 -9.42 3.15 6.79
N LYS A 2 -8.67 2.58 5.86
CA LYS A 2 -9.10 1.55 4.91
C LYS A 2 -8.09 0.41 4.86
N ARG A 3 -8.52 -0.81 4.52
CA ARG A 3 -7.64 -1.99 4.55
C ARG A 3 -7.49 -2.61 3.16
N ILE A 4 -6.27 -2.94 2.77
CA ILE A 4 -5.96 -3.67 1.54
C ILE A 4 -5.37 -5.02 1.94
N ILE A 5 -6.01 -6.10 1.49
CA ILE A 5 -5.73 -7.49 1.92
C ILE A 5 -4.97 -8.28 0.85
N PHE A 6 -4.69 -9.56 1.11
CA PHE A 6 -4.07 -10.50 0.16
C PHE A 6 -2.75 -10.00 -0.44
N MET A 7 -1.95 -9.28 0.36
CA MET A 7 -0.63 -8.80 -0.03
C MET A 7 0.40 -9.91 0.19
N ASN A 8 1.14 -10.26 -0.86
CA ASN A 8 2.16 -11.31 -0.86
C ASN A 8 3.52 -10.76 -1.32
N GLU A 9 4.60 -11.17 -0.67
CA GLU A 9 5.97 -10.78 -1.00
C GLU A 9 6.91 -11.97 -0.75
N ASN A 10 7.47 -12.52 -1.83
CA ASN A 10 8.43 -13.63 -1.79
C ASN A 10 9.27 -13.61 -3.09
N ALA A 11 9.94 -14.72 -3.42
CA ALA A 11 10.74 -14.82 -4.64
C ALA A 11 9.90 -14.68 -5.93
N ASP A 12 8.66 -15.14 -5.91
CA ASP A 12 7.79 -15.25 -7.08
C ASP A 12 6.88 -14.04 -7.26
N VAL A 13 6.46 -13.38 -6.17
CA VAL A 13 5.53 -12.24 -6.21
C VAL A 13 6.00 -11.09 -5.33
N ARG A 14 5.56 -9.87 -5.68
CA ARG A 14 5.82 -8.64 -4.93
C ARG A 14 4.55 -7.82 -4.73
N SER A 15 4.48 -7.12 -3.61
CA SER A 15 3.34 -6.27 -3.26
C SER A 15 3.72 -4.80 -3.27
N ASN A 16 2.95 -4.00 -3.99
CA ASN A 16 3.07 -2.54 -4.02
C ASN A 16 1.82 -1.90 -3.40
N VAL A 17 1.97 -0.68 -2.90
CA VAL A 17 0.84 0.17 -2.48
C VAL A 17 0.92 1.48 -3.24
N GLY A 18 -0.10 1.74 -4.05
CA GLY A 18 -0.28 2.99 -4.77
C GLY A 18 -1.34 3.84 -4.09
N CYS A 19 -1.15 5.16 -4.08
CA CYS A 19 -2.16 6.12 -3.63
C CYS A 19 -2.23 7.33 -4.56
N VAL A 20 -3.42 7.91 -4.68
CA VAL A 20 -3.71 9.15 -5.39
C VAL A 20 -4.32 10.17 -4.44
N ASN A 21 -3.92 11.42 -4.58
CA ASN A 21 -4.54 12.59 -3.96
C ASN A 21 -5.41 13.29 -5.00
N GLY A 22 -6.72 13.28 -4.79
CA GLY A 22 -7.70 13.97 -5.64
C GLY A 22 -7.98 15.41 -5.20
N GLY A 23 -7.33 15.90 -4.15
CA GLY A 23 -7.48 17.26 -3.63
C GLY A 23 -6.42 18.24 -4.14
N ASP A 24 -6.65 19.51 -3.85
CA ASP A 24 -5.78 20.65 -4.19
C ASP A 24 -4.77 21.01 -3.09
N GLN A 25 -4.79 20.30 -1.96
CA GLN A 25 -3.84 20.43 -0.85
C GLN A 25 -2.93 19.19 -0.78
N PRO A 26 -1.67 19.34 -0.32
CA PRO A 26 -0.78 18.20 -0.10
C PRO A 26 -1.29 17.29 1.02
N VAL A 27 -1.07 15.98 0.88
CA VAL A 27 -1.50 14.95 1.84
C VAL A 27 -0.35 14.02 2.18
N THR A 28 -0.24 13.66 3.46
CA THR A 28 0.61 12.54 3.92
C THR A 28 -0.27 11.33 4.23
N VAL A 29 -0.05 10.23 3.50
CA VAL A 29 -0.72 8.95 3.74
C VAL A 29 0.17 8.08 4.61
N SER A 30 -0.39 7.54 5.70
CA SER A 30 0.20 6.52 6.54
C SER A 30 -0.22 5.13 6.06
N ILE A 31 0.74 4.22 5.96
CA ILE A 31 0.56 2.85 5.47
C ILE A 31 1.16 1.90 6.52
N LYS A 32 0.33 1.23 7.30
CA LYS A 32 0.77 0.27 8.33
C LYS A 32 0.68 -1.15 7.81
N LEU A 33 1.77 -1.88 7.91
CA LEU A 33 1.95 -3.22 7.41
C LEU A 33 1.66 -4.24 8.51
N PHE A 34 0.99 -5.33 8.13
CA PHE A 34 0.70 -6.43 9.02
C PHE A 34 1.01 -7.78 8.36
N SER A 35 1.46 -8.73 9.18
CA SER A 35 1.52 -10.15 8.80
C SER A 35 0.11 -10.75 8.70
N ALA A 36 -0.01 -11.97 8.17
CA ALA A 36 -1.27 -12.70 8.14
C ALA A 36 -1.85 -12.97 9.53
N GLN A 37 -0.99 -13.08 10.55
CA GLN A 37 -1.39 -13.29 11.94
C GLN A 37 -1.82 -11.99 12.63
N GLY A 38 -1.74 -10.85 11.94
CA GLY A 38 -2.11 -9.54 12.46
C GLY A 38 -1.02 -8.86 13.29
N GLU A 39 0.21 -9.36 13.25
CA GLU A 39 1.36 -8.69 13.83
C GLU A 39 1.67 -7.40 13.04
N ALA A 40 1.86 -6.28 13.74
CA ALA A 40 2.25 -5.02 13.13
C ALA A 40 3.75 -5.01 12.82
N LEU A 41 4.11 -4.81 11.55
CA LEU A 41 5.50 -4.89 11.09
C LEU A 41 6.19 -3.52 11.01
N GLU A 42 5.58 -2.59 10.25
CA GLU A 42 6.12 -1.26 10.00
C GLU A 42 4.99 -0.26 9.75
N THR A 43 5.25 1.03 9.94
CA THR A 43 4.42 2.08 9.35
C THR A 43 5.28 2.92 8.42
N LYS A 44 4.90 2.95 7.14
CA LYS A 44 5.50 3.80 6.11
C LYS A 44 4.63 5.03 5.89
N THR A 45 5.22 6.07 5.31
CA THR A 45 4.50 7.27 4.88
C THR A 45 4.70 7.52 3.38
N MET A 46 3.70 8.13 2.76
CA MET A 46 3.73 8.56 1.36
C MET A 46 3.22 10.00 1.30
N ASN A 47 4.07 10.91 0.85
CA ASN A 47 3.69 12.31 0.62
C ASN A 47 3.20 12.47 -0.82
N LEU A 48 2.04 13.09 -0.97
CA LEU A 48 1.37 13.35 -2.23
C LEU A 48 1.11 14.86 -2.36
N PRO A 49 1.76 15.56 -3.31
CA PRO A 49 1.33 16.89 -3.73
C PRO A 49 -0.14 16.95 -4.17
N PRO A 50 -0.71 18.15 -4.36
CA PRO A 50 -2.02 18.33 -5.00
C PRO A 50 -2.12 17.56 -6.33
N PHE A 51 -3.27 16.92 -6.56
CA PHE A 51 -3.59 16.19 -7.81
C PHE A 51 -2.51 15.19 -8.28
N SER A 52 -1.82 14.55 -7.35
CA SER A 52 -0.70 13.66 -7.65
C SER A 52 -0.98 12.21 -7.25
N ASN A 53 -0.13 11.30 -7.71
CA ASN A 53 -0.11 9.92 -7.26
C ASN A 53 1.34 9.48 -7.01
N ASN A 54 1.52 8.45 -6.18
CA ASN A 54 2.80 7.81 -5.96
C ASN A 54 2.58 6.34 -5.56
N GLN A 55 3.64 5.54 -5.61
CA GLN A 55 3.61 4.13 -5.27
C GLN A 55 4.87 3.72 -4.50
N ILE A 56 4.68 2.98 -3.42
CA ILE A 56 5.75 2.25 -2.76
C ILE A 56 5.80 0.85 -3.38
N THR A 57 6.90 0.55 -4.06
CA THR A 57 7.14 -0.79 -4.63
C THR A 57 7.76 -1.71 -3.58
N ARG A 58 7.43 -3.01 -3.65
CA ARG A 58 7.90 -4.02 -2.68
C ARG A 58 7.70 -3.57 -1.23
N VAL A 59 6.48 -3.21 -0.88
CA VAL A 59 6.14 -2.60 0.42
C VAL A 59 6.59 -3.49 1.59
N PHE A 60 6.57 -4.82 1.41
CA PHE A 60 6.99 -5.82 2.40
C PHE A 60 8.44 -6.33 2.23
N ARG A 61 9.29 -5.68 1.40
CA ARG A 61 10.63 -6.21 1.03
C ARG A 61 11.47 -6.67 2.22
N ASN A 62 11.45 -5.94 3.32
CA ASN A 62 12.28 -6.22 4.51
C ASN A 62 11.68 -7.31 5.42
N TYR A 63 10.48 -7.80 5.11
CA TYR A 63 9.74 -8.78 5.89
C TYR A 63 9.45 -10.06 5.11
N MET A 64 10.03 -10.21 3.91
CA MET A 64 9.81 -11.41 3.10
C MET A 64 10.35 -12.68 3.81
N PRO A 65 9.64 -13.83 3.72
CA PRO A 65 8.38 -14.00 3.00
C PRO A 65 7.16 -13.50 3.79
N VAL A 66 6.25 -12.81 3.10
CA VAL A 66 4.91 -12.49 3.59
C VAL A 66 3.90 -13.19 2.70
N SER A 67 3.03 -14.01 3.31
CA SER A 67 1.90 -14.66 2.65
C SER A 67 0.62 -14.18 3.30
N ALA A 68 -0.34 -13.69 2.50
CA ALA A 68 -1.62 -13.15 2.97
C ALA A 68 -1.50 -12.03 4.02
N GLY A 69 -0.48 -11.18 3.91
CA GLY A 69 -0.38 -9.95 4.69
C GLY A 69 -1.44 -8.93 4.26
N TYR A 70 -1.53 -7.85 5.02
CA TYR A 70 -2.42 -6.73 4.69
C TYR A 70 -1.81 -5.40 5.12
N VAL A 71 -2.31 -4.32 4.52
CA VAL A 71 -1.96 -2.97 4.94
C VAL A 71 -3.20 -2.20 5.33
N ASP A 72 -3.05 -1.36 6.35
CA ASP A 72 -4.03 -0.33 6.66
C ASP A 72 -3.50 1.02 6.18
N VAL A 73 -4.35 1.77 5.48
CA VAL A 73 -4.04 3.09 4.93
C VAL A 73 -4.96 4.15 5.53
N TRP A 74 -4.39 5.30 5.88
CA TRP A 74 -5.15 6.45 6.37
C TRP A 74 -4.34 7.74 6.19
N THR A 75 -5.01 8.87 6.38
CA THR A 75 -4.35 10.18 6.54
C THR A 75 -5.03 10.92 7.68
N ASN A 76 -4.26 11.80 8.33
CA ASN A 76 -4.77 12.74 9.32
C ASN A 76 -4.93 14.16 8.74
N THR A 77 -4.63 14.36 7.45
CA THR A 77 -4.84 15.65 6.78
C THR A 77 -6.36 15.92 6.68
N PRO A 78 -6.88 16.98 7.32
CA PRO A 78 -8.31 17.28 7.29
C PRO A 78 -8.80 17.55 5.87
N GLY A 79 -9.97 17.02 5.51
CA GLY A 79 -10.57 17.23 4.18
C GLY A 79 -9.84 16.54 3.02
N ALA A 80 -8.80 15.72 3.29
CA ALA A 80 -8.07 15.02 2.26
C ALA A 80 -8.97 14.05 1.47
N SER A 81 -8.87 14.11 0.14
CA SER A 81 -9.49 13.16 -0.78
C SER A 81 -8.40 12.23 -1.31
N ILE A 82 -8.29 11.02 -0.73
CA ILE A 82 -7.31 10.03 -1.16
C ILE A 82 -7.97 8.71 -1.56
N TYR A 83 -7.38 8.04 -2.53
CA TYR A 83 -7.68 6.65 -2.86
C TYR A 83 -6.39 5.85 -2.94
N CYS A 84 -6.36 4.67 -2.32
CA CYS A 84 -5.20 3.79 -2.33
C CYS A 84 -5.60 2.39 -2.77
N TYR A 85 -4.67 1.67 -3.39
CA TYR A 85 -4.87 0.30 -3.86
C TYR A 85 -3.60 -0.52 -3.65
N GLY A 86 -3.77 -1.82 -3.51
CA GLY A 86 -2.68 -2.79 -3.58
C GLY A 86 -2.45 -3.22 -5.02
N SER A 87 -1.21 -3.53 -5.37
CA SER A 87 -0.87 -4.19 -6.63
C SER A 87 0.07 -5.33 -6.33
N VAL A 88 -0.39 -6.56 -6.58
CA VAL A 88 0.42 -7.78 -6.44
C VAL A 88 0.86 -8.21 -7.82
N LEU A 89 2.17 -8.29 -8.02
CA LEU A 89 2.77 -8.61 -9.31
C LEU A 89 3.57 -9.89 -9.17
N ASP A 90 3.56 -10.72 -10.20
CA ASP A 90 4.58 -11.76 -10.33
C ASP A 90 5.94 -11.13 -10.70
N ASN A 91 7.03 -11.77 -10.30
CA ASN A 91 8.39 -11.28 -10.54
C ASN A 91 8.94 -11.69 -11.91
N SER A 92 8.24 -12.53 -12.68
CA SER A 92 8.70 -13.03 -13.98
C SER A 92 8.26 -12.12 -15.12
N THR A 93 6.97 -11.83 -15.23
CA THR A 93 6.35 -10.99 -16.28
C THR A 93 6.07 -9.58 -15.78
N SER A 94 5.92 -9.40 -14.46
CA SER A 94 5.52 -8.13 -13.84
C SER A 94 4.08 -7.74 -14.14
N ASP A 95 3.19 -8.71 -14.31
CA ASP A 95 1.78 -8.45 -14.56
C ASP A 95 1.04 -8.18 -13.23
N PRO A 96 0.37 -7.02 -13.08
CA PRO A 96 -0.26 -6.64 -11.82
C PRO A 96 -1.68 -7.18 -11.69
N THR A 97 -2.00 -7.69 -10.50
CA THR A 97 -3.37 -7.80 -9.98
C THR A 97 -3.64 -6.66 -9.01
N THR A 98 -4.65 -5.83 -9.30
CA THR A 98 -5.09 -4.76 -8.42
C THR A 98 -5.96 -5.31 -7.29
N VAL A 99 -5.66 -4.90 -6.05
CA VAL A 99 -6.44 -5.23 -4.86
C VAL A 99 -7.05 -3.96 -4.29
N LEU A 100 -8.39 -3.90 -4.27
CA LEU A 100 -9.12 -2.74 -3.80
C LEU A 100 -9.24 -2.73 -2.26
N PRO A 101 -9.26 -1.53 -1.64
CA PRO A 101 -9.47 -1.42 -0.21
C PRO A 101 -10.89 -1.81 0.21
N GLN A 102 -11.02 -2.44 1.39
CA GLN A 102 -12.28 -2.65 2.11
C GLN A 102 -12.52 -1.51 3.13
#